data_AF-A0A3A0C331-F1
#
_entry.id   AF-A0A3A0C331-F1
#
_cell.length_a   1.000
_cell.length_b   1.000
_cell.length_c   1.000
_cell.angle_alpha   90.00
_cell.angle_beta   90.00
_cell.angle_gamma   90.00
#
_symmetry.space_group_name_H-M   'P 1'
#
loop_
_entity.id
_entity.type
_entity.pdbx_description
1 polymer ?
#
loop_
_entity_poly.entity_id
_entity_poly.type
_entity_poly.pdbx_seq_one_letter_code
_entity_poly.pdbx_strand_id
1 'polypeptide(L)' 'MERELKKRLPHATVDLVEGSKGIFDIKKDGQLIYSKYQTGRFPQIQEILDKLR' A
#
# COMPACT_ATOMS: atom_id res chain seq x y z
N MET A 1 9.17 0.60 -6.90
CA MET A 1 8.47 0.49 -5.60
C MET A 1 7.41 -0.61 -5.63
N GLU A 2 6.44 -0.56 -6.55
CA GLU A 2 5.41 -1.61 -6.73
C GLU A 2 5.99 -3.02 -6.89
N ARG A 3 7.04 -3.15 -7.71
CA ARG A 3 7.74 -4.41 -7.98
C ARG A 3 8.31 -5.08 -6.72
N GLU A 4 8.70 -4.28 -5.73
CA GLU A 4 9.27 -4.77 -4.48
C GLU A 4 8.19 -5.15 -3.46
N LEU A 5 7.06 -4.43 -3.47
CA LEU A 5 5.87 -4.80 -2.71
C LEU A 5 5.31 -6.15 -3.20
N LYS A 6 5.14 -6.33 -4.52
CA LYS A 6 4.70 -7.62 -5.09
C LYS A 6 5.66 -8.79 -4.76
N LYS A 7 6.97 -8.53 -4.69
CA LYS A 7 7.95 -9.56 -4.31
C LYS A 7 7.89 -9.92 -2.82
N ARG A 8 7.73 -8.92 -1.94
CA ARG A 8 7.70 -9.14 -0.48
C ARG A 8 6.35 -9.56 0.05
N LEU A 9 5.28 -9.33 -0.71
CA LEU A 9 3.90 -9.61 -0.33
C LEU A 9 3.25 -10.59 -1.31
N PRO A 10 3.67 -11.88 -1.34
CA PRO A 10 3.06 -12.88 -2.21
C PRO A 10 1.60 -13.18 -1.84
N HIS A 11 1.17 -12.83 -0.62
CA HIS A 11 -0.19 -13.03 -0.12
C HIS A 11 -1.03 -11.74 -0.07
N ALA A 12 -0.49 -10.59 -0.49
CA ALA A 12 -1.25 -9.34 -0.53
C ALA A 12 -1.59 -8.99 -1.97
N THR A 13 -2.87 -8.80 -2.24
CA THR A 13 -3.32 -8.27 -3.53
C THR A 13 -3.02 -6.78 -3.59
N VAL A 14 -2.05 -6.40 -4.42
CA VAL A 14 -1.68 -5.00 -4.65
C VAL A 14 -2.36 -4.52 -5.92
N ASP A 15 -3.55 -3.95 -5.76
CA ASP A 15 -4.28 -3.26 -6.83
C ASP A 15 -3.91 -1.78 -6.85
N LEU A 16 -3.30 -1.35 -7.96
CA LEU A 16 -3.06 0.06 -8.23
C LEU A 16 -4.26 0.64 -8.94
N VAL A 17 -5.12 1.27 -8.16
CA VAL A 17 -6.20 2.06 -8.72
C VAL A 17 -5.64 3.45 -9.01
N GLU A 18 -5.30 3.72 -10.27
CA GLU A 18 -4.97 5.05 -10.76
C GLU A 18 -6.23 5.94 -10.77
N GLY A 19 -6.71 6.30 -9.57
CA GLY A 19 -7.75 7.31 -9.45
C GLY A 19 -7.22 8.67 -9.88
N SER A 20 -8.05 9.50 -10.51
CA SER A 20 -7.73 10.84 -11.07
C SER A 20 -7.07 11.85 -10.10
N LYS A 21 -6.77 11.47 -8.85
CA LYS A 21 -6.14 12.28 -7.80
C LYS A 21 -4.80 11.73 -7.27
N GLY A 22 -4.24 10.65 -7.85
CA GLY A 22 -2.94 10.12 -7.41
C GLY A 22 -2.93 9.56 -5.98
N ILE A 23 -4.09 9.03 -5.56
CA ILE A 23 -4.34 8.40 -4.26
C ILE A 23 -3.72 7.01 -4.27
N PHE A 24 -3.00 6.66 -3.20
CA PHE A 24 -2.41 5.33 -3.02
C PHE A 24 -2.86 4.80 -1.66
N ASP A 25 -3.87 3.93 -1.68
CA ASP A 25 -4.49 3.35 -0.49
C ASP A 25 -4.12 1.87 -0.39
N ILE A 26 -3.66 1.45 0.78
CA ILE A 26 -3.31 0.07 1.07
C ILE A 26 -4.32 -0.45 2.08
N LYS A 27 -5.01 -1.52 1.71
CA LYS A 27 -6.01 -2.20 2.54
C LYS A 27 -5.55 -3.62 2.85
N LYS A 28 -5.70 -4.04 4.11
CA LYS A 28 -5.52 -5.42 4.58
C LYS A 28 -6.89 -5.91 5.02
N ASP A 29 -7.38 -7.00 4.43
CA ASP A 29 -8.67 -7.60 4.78
C ASP A 29 -9.86 -6.60 4.74
N GLY A 30 -9.85 -5.69 3.76
CA GLY A 30 -10.84 -4.61 3.66
C GLY A 30 -10.60 -3.41 4.58
N GLN A 31 -9.65 -3.47 5.51
CA GLN A 31 -9.31 -2.38 6.43
C GLN A 31 -8.17 -1.51 5.86
N LEU A 32 -8.39 -0.20 5.76
CA LEU A 32 -7.40 0.76 5.28
C LEU A 32 -6.26 0.90 6.30
N ILE A 33 -5.10 0.33 6.00
CA ILE A 33 -3.92 0.39 6.87
C ILE A 33 -2.98 1.54 6.53
N TYR A 34 -3.06 2.06 5.31
CA TYR A 34 -2.28 3.21 4.88
C TYR A 34 -2.96 3.97 3.73
N SER A 35 -2.83 5.29 3.73
CA SER A 35 -3.27 6.15 2.63
C SER A 35 -2.25 7.24 2.36
N LYS A 36 -1.62 7.21 1.19
CA LYS A 36 -0.74 8.29 0.70
C LYS A 36 -1.47 9.62 0.62
N TYR A 37 -2.78 9.60 0.37
CA TYR A 37 -3.57 10.82 0.31
C TYR A 37 -3.60 11.52 1.67
N GLN A 38 -3.66 10.76 2.77
CA GLN A 38 -3.60 11.30 4.12
C GLN A 38 -2.20 11.72 4.55
N THR A 39 -1.17 10.96 4.16
CA THR A 39 0.21 11.23 4.59
C THR A 39 0.98 12.18 3.67
N GLY A 40 0.50 12.41 2.45
CA GLY A 40 1.16 13.19 1.41
C GLY A 40 2.43 12.54 0.84
N ARG A 41 2.78 11.31 1.25
CA ARG A 41 4.04 10.63 0.87
C ARG A 41 3.85 9.14 0.66
N PHE A 42 4.73 8.55 -0.14
CA PHE A 42 4.74 7.09 -0.32
C PHE A 42 5.20 6.40 0.98
N PRO A 43 4.52 5.32 1.40
CA PRO A 43 4.91 4.58 2.60
C PRO A 43 6.23 3.88 2.39
N GLN A 44 7.06 3.72 3.42
CA GLN A 44 8.19 2.81 3.30
C GLN A 44 7.73 1.34 3.31
N ILE A 45 8.45 0.49 2.58
CA ILE A 45 8.12 -0.95 2.50
C ILE A 45 8.10 -1.59 3.89
N GLN A 46 9.01 -1.18 4.78
CA GLN A 46 9.05 -1.67 6.17
C GLN A 46 7.81 -1.25 6.96
N GLU A 47 7.29 -0.03 6.78
CA GLU A 47 6.06 0.40 7.48
C GLU A 47 4.83 -0.42 7.06
N ILE A 48 4.75 -0.76 5.78
CA ILE A 48 3.67 -1.61 5.27
C ILE A 48 3.80 -3.02 5.84
N LEU A 49 5.02 -3.58 5.85
CA LEU A 49 5.29 -4.90 6.42
C LEU A 49 5.00 -4.96 7.93
N ASP A 50 5.34 -3.90 8.67
CA ASP A 50 5.08 -3.82 10.11
C ASP A 50 3.57 -3.78 10.41
N LYS A 51 2.80 -3.02 9.62
CA LYS A 51 1.33 -3.02 9.72
C LYS A 51 0.65 -4.28 9.18
N LEU A 52 1.37 -5.10 8.42
CA LEU A 52 0.91 -6.38 7.90
C LEU A 52 1.21 -7.55 8.85
N ARG A 53 2.09 -7.38 9.83
CA ARG A 53 2.37 -8.37 10.88
C ARG A 53 1.14 -8.62 11.75
#